data_AF-A0A3C1VT43-F1
#
_entry.id   AF-A0A3C1VT43-F1
#
_cell.length_a   1.000
_cell.length_b   1.000
_cell.length_c   1.000
_cell.angle_alpha   90.00
_cell.angle_beta   90.00
_cell.angle_gamma   90.00
#
_symmetry.space_group_name_H-M   'P 1'
#
loop_
_entity.id
_entity.type
_entity.pdbx_description
1 polymer ?
#
loop_
_entity_poly.entity_id
_entity_poly.type
_entity_poly.pdbx_seq_one_letter_code
_entity_poly.pdbx_strand_id
1 'polypeptide(L)'
;MNEIKLQQWIDRNETVDDIIGLTPARALAATFNRQTEFFAQSQLPALWHWLYFLETAAQQDLAPDGHRQRGGFLPPIILPRRMWAGS
;
A
#
# COMPACT_ATOMS: atom_id res chain seq x y z
N MET A 1 -13.45 -12.89 -26.04
CA MET A 1 -12.71 -12.58 -24.79
C MET A 1 -11.42 -11.92 -25.24
N ASN A 2 -11.24 -10.62 -24.98
CA ASN A 2 -9.99 -9.94 -25.36
C ASN A 2 -8.82 -10.58 -24.60
N GLU A 3 -7.82 -11.04 -25.33
CA GLU A 3 -6.62 -11.64 -24.76
C GLU A 3 -5.79 -10.55 -24.07
N ILE A 4 -5.56 -10.69 -22.76
CA ILE A 4 -4.73 -9.75 -22.00
C ILE A 4 -3.26 -10.06 -22.32
N LYS A 5 -2.56 -9.10 -22.95
CA LYS A 5 -1.12 -9.20 -23.21
C LYS A 5 -0.31 -8.88 -21.95
N LEU A 6 -0.26 -9.84 -21.02
CA LEU A 6 0.39 -9.69 -19.70
C LEU A 6 1.87 -9.26 -19.79
N GLN A 7 2.59 -9.66 -20.84
CA GLN A 7 4.00 -9.30 -21.03
C GLN A 7 4.25 -7.78 -21.10
N GLN A 8 3.25 -6.99 -21.51
CA GLN A 8 3.36 -5.52 -21.60
C GLN A 8 3.37 -4.82 -20.23
N TRP A 9 3.16 -5.57 -19.16
CA TRP A 9 3.11 -5.09 -17.78
C TRP A 9 4.41 -5.32 -17.01
N ILE A 10 5.35 -6.06 -17.59
CA ILE A 10 6.71 -6.25 -17.05
C ILE A 10 7.47 -4.91 -17.15
N ASP A 11 8.36 -4.66 -16.19
CA ASP A 11 9.21 -3.46 -16.07
C ASP A 11 8.47 -2.12 -15.88
N ARG A 12 7.16 -2.14 -15.72
CA ARG A 12 6.41 -0.97 -15.26
C ARG A 12 6.81 -0.65 -13.82
N ASN A 13 7.00 0.63 -13.54
CA ASN A 13 7.31 1.15 -12.23
C ASN A 13 6.40 2.34 -11.91
N GLU A 14 6.10 2.51 -10.62
CA GLU A 14 5.50 3.71 -10.04
C GLU A 14 6.41 4.12 -8.88
N THR A 15 6.61 5.42 -8.69
CA THR A 15 7.41 5.97 -7.60
C THR A 15 6.58 7.02 -6.88
N VAL A 16 6.60 6.97 -5.56
CA VAL A 16 5.87 7.88 -4.69
C VAL A 16 6.82 8.35 -3.61
N ASP A 17 6.82 9.65 -3.36
CA ASP A 17 7.46 10.27 -2.21
C ASP A 17 6.39 10.64 -1.19
N ASP A 18 6.69 10.41 0.08
CA ASP A 18 5.80 10.72 1.19
C ASP A 18 6.61 11.11 2.44
N ILE A 19 5.96 11.75 3.39
CA ILE A 19 6.54 12.15 4.66
C ILE A 19 6.19 11.10 5.72
N ILE A 20 7.22 10.57 6.36
CA ILE A 20 7.05 9.67 7.52
C ILE A 20 6.62 10.49 8.74
N GLY A 21 5.31 10.68 8.88
CA GLY A 21 4.68 11.34 10.04
C GLY A 21 4.59 10.45 11.28
N LEU A 22 4.27 11.03 12.43
CA LEU A 22 4.21 10.28 13.70
C LEU A 22 2.93 9.44 13.87
N THR A 23 1.86 9.82 13.17
CA THR A 23 0.51 9.26 13.38
C THR A 23 0.47 7.74 13.15
N PRO A 24 0.99 7.16 12.05
CA PRO A 24 0.89 5.71 11.83
C PRO A 24 1.62 4.89 12.89
N ALA A 25 2.83 5.31 13.29
CA ALA A 25 3.58 4.65 14.37
C ALA A 25 2.84 4.74 15.72
N ARG A 26 2.31 5.91 16.08
CA ARG A 26 1.55 6.09 17.33
C ARG A 26 0.27 5.26 17.33
N ALA A 27 -0.46 5.22 16.20
CA ALA A 27 -1.66 4.41 16.05
C ALA A 27 -1.35 2.92 16.23
N LEU A 28 -0.30 2.40 15.58
CA LEU A 28 0.09 0.99 15.71
C LEU A 28 0.58 0.65 17.12
N ALA A 29 1.33 1.55 17.76
CA ALA A 29 1.72 1.39 19.15
C ALA A 29 0.51 1.29 20.08
N ALA A 30 -0.49 2.15 19.89
CA ALA A 30 -1.75 2.09 20.63
C ALA A 30 -2.50 0.78 20.39
N THR A 31 -2.58 0.28 19.15
CA THR A 31 -3.19 -1.02 18.82
C THR A 31 -2.56 -2.17 19.62
N PHE A 32 -1.24 -2.13 19.83
CA PHE A 32 -0.52 -3.15 20.59
C PHE A 32 -0.30 -2.81 22.07
N ASN A 33 -0.95 -1.75 22.60
CA ASN A 33 -0.76 -1.26 23.96
C ASN A 33 0.72 -1.01 24.34
N ARG A 34 1.53 -0.54 23.39
CA ARG A 34 2.94 -0.20 23.61
C ARG A 34 3.04 1.21 24.18
N GLN A 35 3.81 1.38 25.25
CA GLN A 35 4.07 2.67 25.90
C GLN A 35 5.16 3.50 25.20
N THR A 36 5.61 3.09 24.01
CA THR A 36 6.69 3.78 23.29
C THR A 36 6.22 5.13 22.79
N GLU A 37 6.91 6.19 23.18
CA GLU A 37 6.71 7.53 22.63
C GLU A 37 7.54 7.70 21.35
N PHE A 38 6.91 8.25 20.31
CA PHE A 38 7.57 8.58 19.05
C PHE A 38 7.67 10.10 18.90
N PHE A 39 8.86 10.55 18.47
CA PHE A 39 9.18 11.93 18.17
C PHE A 39 9.68 12.04 16.72
N ALA A 40 9.82 13.27 16.22
CA ALA A 40 10.43 13.48 14.92
C ALA A 40 11.80 12.78 14.86
N GLN A 41 12.07 12.09 13.75
CA GLN A 41 13.31 11.34 13.50
C GLN A 41 13.54 10.09 14.39
N SER A 42 12.56 9.66 15.18
CA SER A 42 12.66 8.36 15.88
C SER A 42 12.80 7.21 14.89
N GLN A 43 13.63 6.21 15.23
CA GLN A 43 13.69 4.96 14.47
C GLN A 43 12.38 4.19 14.62
N LEU A 44 11.88 3.66 13.50
CA LEU A 44 10.73 2.78 13.50
C LEU A 44 11.13 1.35 13.92
N PRO A 45 10.29 0.64 14.68
CA PRO A 45 10.47 -0.78 14.89
C PRO A 45 10.45 -1.56 13.56
N ALA A 46 11.02 -2.77 13.58
CA ALA A 46 11.08 -3.62 12.40
C ALA A 46 9.69 -3.78 11.75
N LEU A 47 9.65 -3.63 10.43
CA LEU A 47 8.45 -3.74 9.56
C LEU A 47 7.40 -2.64 9.72
N TRP A 48 7.55 -1.70 10.66
CA TRP A 48 6.55 -0.63 10.85
C TRP A 48 6.55 0.41 9.73
N HIS A 49 7.57 0.39 8.88
CA HIS A 49 7.63 1.22 7.66
C HIS A 49 6.53 0.86 6.64
N TRP A 50 5.90 -0.33 6.73
CA TRP A 50 4.78 -0.70 5.87
C TRP A 50 3.49 0.06 6.13
N LEU A 51 3.40 0.83 7.21
CA LEU A 51 2.27 1.74 7.45
C LEU A 51 2.39 3.07 6.71
N TYR A 52 3.48 3.28 5.97
CA TYR A 52 3.77 4.49 5.20
C TYR A 52 3.75 4.16 3.71
N PHE A 53 3.63 5.19 2.87
CA PHE A 53 3.55 5.04 1.41
C PHE A 53 2.37 4.15 0.96
N LEU A 54 1.29 4.14 1.75
CA LEU A 54 0.08 3.39 1.43
C LEU A 54 -0.64 4.04 0.24
N GLU A 55 -1.17 3.21 -0.67
CA GLU A 55 -1.98 3.71 -1.79
C GLU A 55 -3.20 4.47 -1.27
N THR A 56 -3.30 5.76 -1.61
CA THR A 56 -4.44 6.63 -1.28
C THR A 56 -5.24 6.93 -2.54
N ALA A 57 -6.12 6.00 -2.92
CA ALA A 57 -7.02 6.18 -4.05
C ALA A 57 -8.32 6.87 -3.61
N ALA A 58 -8.87 7.74 -4.48
CA ALA A 58 -10.17 8.33 -4.22
C ALA A 58 -11.25 7.23 -4.20
N GLN A 59 -12.31 7.43 -3.41
CA GLN A 59 -13.37 6.42 -3.24
C GLN A 59 -13.95 5.92 -4.57
N GLN A 60 -14.12 6.82 -5.54
CA GLN A 60 -14.62 6.52 -6.88
C GLN A 60 -13.67 5.65 -7.73
N ASP A 61 -12.39 5.59 -7.37
CA ASP A 61 -11.35 4.84 -8.05
C ASP A 61 -11.06 3.49 -7.36
N LEU A 62 -11.79 3.16 -6.29
CA LEU A 62 -11.64 1.89 -5.60
C LEU A 62 -12.34 0.75 -6.36
N ALA A 63 -11.69 -0.41 -6.39
CA ALA A 63 -12.30 -1.66 -6.77
C ALA A 63 -13.06 -2.28 -5.57
N PRO A 64 -13.90 -3.31 -5.80
CA PRO A 64 -14.65 -3.96 -4.71
C PRO A 64 -13.79 -4.56 -3.59
N ASP A 65 -12.51 -4.82 -3.82
CA ASP A 65 -11.55 -5.31 -2.81
C ASP A 65 -10.85 -4.19 -2.02
N GLY A 66 -11.21 -2.92 -2.29
CA GLY A 66 -10.76 -1.77 -1.51
C GLY A 66 -9.42 -1.15 -1.94
N HIS A 67 -8.70 -1.71 -2.92
CA HIS A 67 -7.57 -0.98 -3.53
C HIS A 67 -7.99 -0.30 -4.84
N ARG A 68 -7.10 0.52 -5.41
CA ARG A 68 -7.32 1.17 -6.71
C ARG A 68 -7.70 0.16 -7.80
N GLN A 69 -8.55 0.59 -8.73
CA GLN A 69 -8.93 -0.20 -9.91
C GLN A 69 -7.71 -0.70 -10.69
N ARG A 70 -7.82 -1.91 -11.25
CA ARG A 70 -6.80 -2.51 -12.11
C ARG A 70 -6.83 -1.87 -13.49
N GLY A 71 -5.75 -2.05 -14.25
CA GLY A 71 -5.59 -1.39 -15.56
C GLY A 71 -4.74 -0.11 -15.51
N GLY A 72 -4.30 0.32 -14.32
CA GLY A 72 -3.29 1.37 -14.12
C GLY A 72 -1.87 0.78 -14.06
N PHE A 73 -1.36 0.55 -12.85
CA PHE A 73 -0.06 -0.09 -12.60
C PHE A 73 -0.12 -1.63 -12.73
N LEU A 74 -1.18 -2.26 -12.22
CA LEU A 74 -1.40 -3.71 -12.33
C LEU A 74 -2.27 -4.07 -13.55
N PRO A 75 -2.02 -5.21 -14.21
CA PRO A 75 -2.82 -5.67 -15.34
C PRO A 75 -4.30 -5.84 -14.97
N PRO A 76 -5.22 -5.72 -15.94
CA PRO A 76 -6.67 -5.83 -15.72
C PRO A 76 -7.11 -7.29 -15.49
N ILE A 77 -6.53 -7.95 -14.49
CA ILE A 77 -6.85 -9.34 -14.12
C ILE A 77 -8.26 -9.38 -13.50
N ILE A 78 -9.06 -10.38 -13.92
CA ILE A 78 -10.47 -10.53 -13.54
C ILE A 78 -10.72 -11.32 -12.25
N LEU A 79 -9.69 -11.58 -11.45
CA LEU A 79 -9.83 -12.29 -10.17
C LEU A 79 -10.47 -11.39 -9.10
N PRO A 80 -11.30 -11.94 -8.21
CA PRO A 80 -12.16 -11.12 -7.34
C PRO A 80 -11.41 -10.39 -6.23
N ARG A 81 -10.24 -10.88 -5.79
CA ARG A 81 -9.47 -10.29 -4.69
C ARG A 81 -7.98 -10.32 -4.99
N ARG A 82 -7.28 -9.28 -4.50
CA ARG A 82 -5.83 -9.26 -4.37
C ARG A 82 -5.43 -9.77 -2.98
N MET A 83 -4.28 -10.44 -2.93
CA MET A 83 -3.62 -10.82 -1.69
C MET A 83 -2.21 -10.28 -1.74
N TRP A 84 -1.73 -9.76 -0.60
CA TRP A 84 -0.32 -9.44 -0.45
C TRP A 84 0.49 -10.72 -0.30
N ALA A 85 1.52 -10.91 -1.14
CA ALA A 85 2.23 -12.19 -1.29
C ALA A 85 3.66 -12.20 -0.71
N GLY A 86 4.17 -11.06 -0.21
CA GLY A 86 5.50 -10.97 0.41
C GLY A 86 6.15 -9.60 0.28
N SER A 87 7.31 -9.44 0.94
CA SER A 87 8.23 -8.29 0.86
C SER A 87 9.64 -8.74 0.51
#